data_AF-A0A920UMU6-F1
#
_entry.id   AF-A0A920UMU6-F1
#
_cell.length_a   1.000
_cell.length_b   1.000
_cell.length_c   1.000
_cell.angle_alpha   90.00
_cell.angle_beta   90.00
_cell.angle_gamma   90.00
#
_symmetry.space_group_name_H-M   'P 1'
#
loop_
_entity.id
_entity.type
_entity.pdbx_description
1 polymer ?
#
loop_
_entity_poly.entity_id
_entity_poly.type
_entity_poly.pdbx_seq_one_letter_code
_entity_poly.pdbx_strand_id
1 'polypeptide(L)'
;MGIKIGTDASNEQLQGLINILNPNNEPGRLSLITRFGAKHVEEHLPRVIQAVRDTGSSVLWICDPMHGNTETTAEGYKTRRFDNIVAELQAAFRIHREAGSYLGGVHLELTGENVTECTGGARGLKDSDLARAYKSQVDPRLNYEQAMEVAMRIAGQPNGR
;
A
#
# COMPACT_ATOMS: atom_id res chain seq x y z
N MET A 1 4.12 -0.68 16.77
CA MET A 1 3.11 0.35 16.43
C MET A 1 3.20 0.64 14.95
N GLY A 2 2.09 0.97 14.29
CA GLY A 2 2.06 1.31 12.86
C GLY A 2 1.56 2.72 12.61
N ILE A 3 2.21 3.48 11.72
CA ILE A 3 1.78 4.82 11.30
C ILE A 3 1.56 4.82 9.79
N LYS A 4 0.42 5.35 9.35
CA LYS A 4 0.13 5.56 7.93
C LYS A 4 0.86 6.81 7.44
N ILE A 5 1.61 6.70 6.36
CA ILE A 5 2.34 7.80 5.72
C ILE A 5 1.68 8.10 4.37
N GLY A 6 1.07 9.28 4.28
CA GLY A 6 0.44 9.82 3.07
C GLY A 6 1.36 10.76 2.30
N THR A 7 0.90 11.23 1.13
CA THR A 7 1.65 12.11 0.24
C THR A 7 1.94 13.49 0.86
N ASP A 8 1.14 13.90 1.84
CA ASP A 8 1.20 15.16 2.58
C ASP A 8 2.23 15.18 3.73
N ALA A 9 2.81 14.04 4.09
CA ALA A 9 3.75 13.95 5.21
C ALA A 9 5.08 14.66 4.89
N SER A 10 5.39 15.74 5.63
CA SER A 10 6.69 16.42 5.55
C SER A 10 7.82 15.58 6.15
N ASN A 11 9.06 15.86 5.76
CA ASN A 11 10.24 15.19 6.34
C ASN A 11 10.35 15.46 7.84
N GLU A 12 10.15 16.71 8.26
CA GLU A 12 10.27 17.15 9.64
C GLU A 12 9.23 16.49 10.53
N GLN A 13 7.98 16.41 10.07
CA GLN A 13 6.91 15.73 10.78
C GLN A 13 7.22 14.24 10.95
N LEU A 14 7.65 13.58 9.87
CA LEU A 14 8.01 12.17 9.88
C LEU A 14 9.16 11.88 10.86
N GLN A 15 10.24 12.65 10.78
CA GLN A 15 11.41 12.49 11.64
C GLN A 15 11.08 12.77 13.11
N GLY A 16 10.29 13.82 13.38
CA GLY A 16 9.79 14.12 14.71
C GLY A 16 8.95 12.98 15.30
N LEU A 17 8.03 12.41 14.51
CA LEU A 17 7.22 11.26 14.93
C LEU A 17 8.09 10.03 15.23
N ILE A 18 9.10 9.76 14.41
CA ILE A 18 10.03 8.65 14.64
C ILE A 18 10.77 8.82 15.97
N ASN A 19 11.29 10.01 16.26
CA ASN A 19 11.98 10.28 17.52
C ASN A 19 11.07 10.12 18.75
N ILE A 20 9.80 10.50 18.64
CA ILE A 20 8.81 10.35 19.73
C ILE A 20 8.42 8.88 19.92
N LEU A 21 8.23 8.13 18.84
CA LEU A 21 7.60 6.81 18.88
C LEU A 21 8.62 5.66 18.97
N ASN A 22 9.86 5.90 18.55
CA ASN A 22 10.98 4.98 18.67
C ASN A 22 12.25 5.64 19.26
N PRO A 23 12.18 6.26 20.46
CA PRO A 23 13.27 7.05 21.03
C PRO A 23 14.55 6.24 21.30
N ASN A 24 14.41 4.94 21.54
CA ASN A 24 15.53 4.03 21.81
C ASN A 24 16.01 3.26 20.57
N ASN A 25 15.46 3.58 19.39
CA ASN A 25 15.77 2.90 18.13
C ASN A 25 15.62 1.36 18.20
N GLU A 26 14.56 0.87 18.83
CA GLU A 26 14.28 -0.57 18.97
C GLU A 26 13.78 -1.15 17.63
N PRO A 27 14.50 -2.09 17.00
CA PRO A 27 14.06 -2.69 15.73
C PRO A 27 12.69 -3.38 15.88
N GLY A 28 11.79 -3.16 14.91
CA GLY A 28 10.44 -3.72 14.93
C GLY A 28 9.43 -2.98 15.81
N ARG A 29 9.86 -2.01 16.62
CA ARG A 29 8.95 -1.19 17.44
C ARG A 29 8.02 -0.33 16.60
N LEU A 30 8.54 0.28 15.54
CA LEU A 30 7.82 1.19 14.66
C LEU A 30 7.73 0.64 13.23
N SER A 31 6.51 0.58 12.70
CA SER A 31 6.23 0.27 11.31
C SER A 31 5.70 1.51 10.59
N LEU A 32 6.27 1.82 9.43
CA LEU A 32 5.80 2.89 8.55
C LEU A 32 5.02 2.26 7.40
N ILE A 33 3.73 2.59 7.31
CA ILE A 33 2.79 2.03 6.36
C ILE A 33 2.53 3.09 5.28
N THR A 34 3.25 2.99 4.16
CA THR A 34 3.14 3.93 3.04
C THR A 34 1.92 3.64 2.18
N ARG A 35 1.18 4.68 1.75
CA ARG A 35 -0.08 4.55 0.99
C ARG A 35 -0.25 5.69 -0.02
N PHE A 36 0.69 5.79 -0.97
CA PHE A 36 0.80 6.94 -1.85
C PHE A 36 -0.10 6.86 -3.09
N GLY A 37 -0.46 5.65 -3.50
CA GLY A 37 -1.12 5.42 -4.78
C GLY A 37 -0.11 5.24 -5.91
N ALA A 38 -0.51 4.48 -6.94
CA ALA A 38 0.32 4.19 -8.11
C ALA A 38 0.83 5.45 -8.84
N LYS A 39 0.07 6.54 -8.76
CA LYS A 39 0.42 7.82 -9.41
C LYS A 39 1.55 8.58 -8.69
N HIS A 40 1.76 8.32 -7.39
CA HIS A 40 2.60 9.15 -6.53
C HIS A 40 3.73 8.37 -5.85
N VAL A 41 3.68 7.04 -5.84
CA VAL A 41 4.68 6.20 -5.17
C VAL A 41 6.12 6.48 -5.63
N GLU A 42 6.32 6.69 -6.94
CA GLU A 42 7.62 6.98 -7.55
C GLU A 42 8.28 8.25 -7.01
N GLU A 43 7.46 9.26 -6.69
CA GLU A 43 7.93 10.55 -6.20
C GLU A 43 8.13 10.51 -4.68
N HIS A 44 7.14 10.00 -3.94
CA HIS A 44 7.10 10.16 -2.49
C HIS A 44 7.91 9.10 -1.73
N LEU A 45 7.93 7.84 -2.19
CA LEU A 45 8.58 6.76 -1.47
C LEU A 45 10.11 6.94 -1.35
N PRO A 46 10.85 7.30 -2.43
CA PRO A 46 12.30 7.53 -2.31
C PRO A 46 12.65 8.63 -1.31
N ARG A 47 11.90 9.75 -1.36
CA ARG A 47 12.06 10.87 -0.40
C ARG A 47 11.85 10.40 1.04
N VAL A 48 10.78 9.66 1.30
CA VAL A 48 10.44 9.17 2.64
C VAL A 48 11.49 8.18 3.15
N ILE A 49 11.98 7.26 2.31
CA ILE A 49 13.08 6.34 2.67
C ILE A 49 14.33 7.13 3.08
N GLN A 50 14.70 8.16 2.31
CA GLN A 50 15.85 8.99 2.63
C GLN A 50 15.65 9.75 3.95
N ALA A 51 14.49 10.37 4.15
CA ALA A 51 14.19 11.10 5.38
C ALA A 51 14.27 10.21 6.63
N VAL A 52 13.83 8.94 6.54
CA VAL A 52 13.98 7.97 7.64
C VAL A 52 15.45 7.59 7.83
N ARG A 53 16.19 7.34 6.73
CA ARG A 53 17.61 7.01 6.79
C ARG A 53 18.41 8.09 7.52
N ASP A 54 18.09 9.36 7.28
CA ASP A 54 18.77 10.49 7.93
C ASP A 54 18.58 10.52 9.45
N THR A 55 17.57 9.82 9.99
CA THR A 55 17.39 9.67 11.44
C THR A 55 18.26 8.57 12.06
N GLY A 56 18.83 7.68 11.25
CA GLY A 56 19.50 6.46 11.74
C GLY A 56 18.55 5.43 12.37
N SER A 57 17.23 5.62 12.27
CA SER A 57 16.24 4.75 12.92
C SER A 57 15.94 3.48 12.12
N SER A 58 15.76 2.39 12.85
CA SER A 58 15.29 1.10 12.35
C SER A 58 13.76 1.08 12.38
N VAL A 59 13.14 0.93 11.20
CA VAL A 59 11.69 0.82 11.04
C VAL A 59 11.34 -0.39 10.19
N LEU A 60 10.14 -0.93 10.38
CA LEU A 60 9.54 -1.89 9.47
C LEU A 60 8.76 -1.16 8.37
N TRP A 61 9.16 -1.34 7.11
CA TRP A 61 8.44 -0.78 5.97
C TRP A 61 7.28 -1.67 5.56
N ILE A 62 6.11 -1.08 5.39
CA ILE A 62 4.91 -1.75 4.93
C ILE A 62 4.30 -0.92 3.80
N CYS A 63 3.87 -1.58 2.72
CA CYS A 63 3.11 -0.96 1.64
C CYS A 63 1.61 -1.23 1.86
N ASP A 64 0.81 -0.17 1.86
CA ASP A 64 -0.65 -0.20 1.78
C ASP A 64 -1.05 0.31 0.39
N PRO A 65 -1.16 -0.60 -0.61
CA PRO A 65 -1.49 -0.22 -1.98
C PRO A 65 -3.00 0.04 -2.17
N MET A 66 -3.76 0.18 -1.08
CA MET A 66 -5.22 0.28 -1.13
C MET A 66 -5.65 1.75 -1.02
N HIS A 67 -5.29 2.40 0.08
CA HIS A 67 -5.88 3.68 0.48
C HIS A 67 -5.39 4.90 -0.34
N GLY A 68 -4.32 4.74 -1.13
CA GLY A 68 -3.87 5.75 -2.09
C GLY A 68 -4.50 5.62 -3.48
N ASN A 69 -5.23 4.52 -3.74
CA ASN A 69 -5.75 4.16 -5.07
C ASN A 69 -7.29 4.18 -5.16
N THR A 70 -7.98 4.75 -4.17
CA THR A 70 -9.45 4.87 -4.21
C THR A 70 -9.88 5.92 -5.23
N GLU A 71 -10.81 5.54 -6.10
CA GLU A 71 -11.48 6.42 -7.06
C GLU A 71 -13.00 6.27 -6.96
N THR A 72 -13.75 7.23 -7.51
CA THR A 72 -15.21 7.19 -7.56
C THR A 72 -15.66 7.08 -9.01
N THR A 73 -16.48 6.07 -9.30
CA THR A 73 -17.10 5.83 -10.62
C THR A 73 -18.16 6.89 -10.95
N ALA A 74 -18.61 6.92 -12.21
CA ALA A 74 -19.66 7.84 -12.66
C ALA A 74 -21.00 7.58 -11.93
N GLU A 75 -21.25 6.33 -11.55
CA GLU A 75 -22.43 5.87 -10.82
C GLU A 75 -22.32 6.10 -9.29
N GLY A 76 -21.21 6.69 -8.82
CA GLY A 76 -21.03 7.09 -7.42
C GLY A 76 -20.45 6.01 -6.49
N TYR A 77 -20.11 4.83 -7.01
CA TYR A 77 -19.38 3.82 -6.23
C TYR A 77 -17.94 4.25 -6.02
N LYS A 78 -17.45 4.18 -4.78
CA LYS A 78 -16.01 4.11 -4.52
C LYS A 78 -15.50 2.76 -5.00
N THR A 79 -14.37 2.74 -5.70
CA THR A 79 -13.70 1.51 -6.12
C THR A 79 -12.20 1.71 -6.13
N ARG A 80 -11.45 0.64 -6.38
CA ARG A 80 -10.01 0.66 -6.61
C ARG A 80 -9.73 -0.24 -7.81
N ARG A 81 -8.96 0.27 -8.77
CA ARG A 81 -8.50 -0.55 -9.90
C ARG A 81 -7.42 -1.49 -9.42
N PHE A 82 -7.62 -2.78 -9.62
CA PHE A 82 -6.65 -3.82 -9.27
C PHE A 82 -5.25 -3.54 -9.85
N ASP A 83 -5.18 -3.07 -11.09
CA ASP A 83 -3.90 -2.76 -11.74
C ASP A 83 -3.13 -1.64 -11.03
N ASN A 84 -3.83 -0.65 -10.47
CA ASN A 84 -3.19 0.41 -9.70
C ASN A 84 -2.65 -0.13 -8.36
N ILE A 85 -3.41 -1.01 -7.70
CA ILE A 85 -2.97 -1.68 -6.46
C ILE A 85 -1.68 -2.46 -6.73
N VAL A 86 -1.65 -3.24 -7.81
CA VAL A 86 -0.46 -4.01 -8.21
C VAL A 86 0.70 -3.10 -8.62
N ALA A 87 0.43 -2.03 -9.37
CA ALA A 87 1.45 -1.11 -9.83
C ALA A 87 2.16 -0.41 -8.64
N GLU A 88 1.41 0.07 -7.65
CA GLU A 88 2.01 0.64 -6.44
C GLU A 88 2.88 -0.37 -5.70
N LEU A 89 2.38 -1.60 -5.55
CA LEU A 89 3.12 -2.66 -4.86
C LEU A 89 4.43 -3.02 -5.59
N GLN A 90 4.38 -3.17 -6.91
CA GLN A 90 5.56 -3.47 -7.73
C GLN A 90 6.58 -2.32 -7.69
N ALA A 91 6.11 -1.07 -7.79
CA ALA A 91 6.96 0.10 -7.65
C ALA A 91 7.61 0.15 -6.26
N ALA A 92 6.85 -0.11 -5.18
CA ALA A 92 7.37 -0.14 -3.82
C ALA A 92 8.50 -1.17 -3.65
N PHE A 93 8.32 -2.41 -4.13
CA PHE A 93 9.39 -3.42 -4.11
C PHE A 93 10.64 -2.97 -4.86
N ARG A 94 10.45 -2.40 -6.06
CA ARG A 94 11.55 -1.91 -6.89
C ARG A 94 12.30 -0.76 -6.23
N ILE A 95 11.58 0.26 -5.75
CA ILE A 95 12.15 1.44 -5.09
C ILE A 95 12.91 1.05 -3.83
N HIS A 96 12.35 0.16 -3.00
CA HIS A 96 13.05 -0.30 -1.81
C HIS A 96 14.39 -0.96 -2.16
N ARG A 97 14.41 -1.84 -3.17
CA ARG A 97 15.63 -2.49 -3.67
C ARG A 97 16.65 -1.47 -4.21
N GLU A 98 16.22 -0.55 -5.07
CA GLU A 98 17.08 0.50 -5.64
C GLU A 98 17.66 1.41 -4.56
N ALA A 99 16.87 1.71 -3.53
CA ALA A 99 17.33 2.50 -2.38
C ALA A 99 18.22 1.69 -1.42
N GLY A 100 18.37 0.38 -1.55
CA GLY A 100 19.07 -0.46 -0.57
C GLY A 100 18.34 -0.56 0.78
N SER A 101 17.02 -0.50 0.76
CA SER A 101 16.13 -0.72 1.91
C SER A 101 15.26 -1.96 1.69
N TYR A 102 14.48 -2.35 2.69
CA TYR A 102 13.71 -3.60 2.64
C TYR A 102 12.22 -3.36 2.87
N LEU A 103 11.39 -3.72 1.89
CA LEU A 103 9.93 -3.78 2.05
C LEU A 103 9.56 -5.02 2.87
N GLY A 104 9.19 -4.82 4.13
CA GLY A 104 8.99 -5.90 5.09
C GLY A 104 7.56 -6.44 5.18
N GLY A 105 6.59 -5.81 4.52
CA GLY A 105 5.22 -6.29 4.54
C GLY A 105 4.27 -5.53 3.63
N VAL A 106 3.04 -6.05 3.53
CA VAL A 106 1.94 -5.46 2.76
C VAL A 106 0.70 -5.42 3.66
N HIS A 107 -0.06 -4.32 3.59
CA HIS A 107 -1.30 -4.11 4.34
C HIS A 107 -2.46 -3.99 3.35
N LEU A 108 -3.36 -4.97 3.34
CA LEU A 108 -4.46 -5.07 2.38
C LEU A 108 -5.82 -5.02 3.07
N GLU A 109 -6.83 -4.56 2.35
CA GLU A 109 -8.24 -4.71 2.70
C GLU A 109 -8.86 -5.76 1.78
N LEU A 110 -9.28 -6.89 2.36
CA LEU A 110 -9.77 -8.03 1.60
C LEU A 110 -10.91 -8.75 2.33
N THR A 111 -11.69 -9.53 1.58
CA THR A 111 -12.69 -10.46 2.11
C THR A 111 -12.64 -11.78 1.33
N GLY A 112 -12.97 -12.90 2.00
CA GLY A 112 -13.11 -14.20 1.35
C GLY A 112 -14.38 -14.34 0.51
N GLU A 113 -15.27 -13.35 0.55
CA GLU A 113 -16.50 -13.33 -0.22
C GLU A 113 -16.26 -12.96 -1.70
N ASN A 114 -17.15 -13.46 -2.58
CA ASN A 114 -17.17 -13.12 -4.01
C ASN A 114 -17.84 -11.76 -4.25
N VAL A 115 -17.26 -10.69 -3.69
CA VAL A 115 -17.74 -9.31 -3.82
C VAL A 115 -17.24 -8.65 -5.10
N THR A 116 -17.93 -7.59 -5.51
CA THR A 116 -17.59 -6.73 -6.65
C THR A 116 -17.33 -5.31 -6.15
N GLU A 117 -16.23 -5.14 -5.42
CA GLU A 117 -15.89 -3.86 -4.78
C GLU A 117 -14.69 -3.18 -5.46
N CYS A 118 -13.67 -3.94 -5.87
CA CYS A 118 -12.56 -3.49 -6.71
C CYS A 118 -12.74 -3.97 -8.16
N THR A 119 -12.38 -3.11 -9.13
CA THR A 119 -12.43 -3.42 -10.57
C THR A 119 -11.12 -4.03 -11.08
N GLY A 120 -11.16 -4.71 -12.22
CA GLY A 120 -10.01 -5.42 -12.80
C GLY A 120 -9.76 -6.80 -12.19
N GLY A 121 -8.49 -7.18 -12.08
CA GLY A 121 -8.05 -8.53 -11.71
C GLY A 121 -8.28 -9.55 -12.82
N ALA A 122 -7.95 -10.82 -12.59
CA ALA A 122 -8.09 -11.90 -13.58
C ALA A 122 -9.49 -12.01 -14.22
N ARG A 123 -10.55 -11.63 -13.50
CA ARG A 123 -11.93 -11.62 -14.02
C ARG A 123 -12.32 -10.37 -14.81
N GLY A 124 -11.48 -9.34 -14.80
CA GLY A 124 -11.74 -8.10 -15.53
C GLY A 124 -13.03 -7.40 -15.09
N LEU A 125 -13.29 -7.34 -13.77
CA LEU A 125 -14.49 -6.68 -13.23
C LEU A 125 -14.56 -5.22 -13.71
N LYS A 126 -15.71 -4.81 -14.22
CA LYS A 126 -15.96 -3.46 -14.71
C LYS A 126 -16.75 -2.65 -13.67
N ASP A 127 -16.78 -1.33 -13.85
CA ASP A 127 -17.58 -0.43 -13.03
C ASP A 127 -19.07 -0.85 -12.99
N SER A 128 -19.60 -1.34 -14.12
CA SER A 128 -20.98 -1.86 -14.22
C SER A 128 -21.23 -3.11 -13.37
N ASP A 129 -20.19 -3.85 -12.97
CA ASP A 129 -20.33 -5.05 -12.15
C ASP A 129 -20.44 -4.71 -10.65
N LEU A 130 -20.09 -3.49 -10.24
CA LEU A 130 -19.99 -3.12 -8.82
C LEU A 130 -21.30 -3.33 -8.08
N ALA A 131 -22.42 -2.90 -8.67
CA ALA A 131 -23.76 -3.00 -8.08
C ALA A 131 -24.22 -4.44 -7.78
N ARG A 132 -23.58 -5.46 -8.37
CA ARG A 132 -23.97 -6.86 -8.20
C ARG A 132 -23.75 -7.37 -6.77
N ALA A 133 -22.63 -6.99 -6.15
CA ALA A 133 -22.21 -7.51 -4.86
C ALA A 133 -21.28 -6.53 -4.10
N TYR A 134 -21.62 -5.24 -4.11
CA TYR A 134 -20.96 -4.23 -3.28
C TYR A 134 -21.52 -4.30 -1.85
N LYS A 135 -20.72 -4.77 -0.87
CA LYS A 135 -21.22 -5.00 0.50
C LYS A 135 -20.55 -4.12 1.55
N SER A 136 -19.32 -3.68 1.31
CA SER A 136 -18.59 -2.80 2.21
C SER A 136 -19.36 -1.49 2.43
N GLN A 137 -19.37 -1.04 3.68
CA GLN A 137 -19.97 0.24 4.10
C GLN A 137 -18.96 1.39 4.09
N VAL A 138 -17.67 1.08 3.90
CA VAL A 138 -16.58 2.06 3.93
C VAL A 138 -15.85 1.99 2.60
N ASP A 139 -14.71 1.29 2.56
CA ASP A 139 -13.85 1.23 1.39
C ASP A 139 -13.97 -0.12 0.66
N PRO A 140 -13.75 -0.13 -0.67
CA PRO A 140 -13.84 -1.33 -1.49
C PRO A 140 -12.71 -2.31 -1.17
N ARG A 141 -13.05 -3.58 -0.96
CA ARG A 141 -12.10 -4.64 -0.59
C ARG A 141 -11.76 -5.52 -1.80
N LEU A 142 -10.57 -6.11 -1.78
CA LEU A 142 -10.24 -7.22 -2.68
C LEU A 142 -11.14 -8.42 -2.36
N ASN A 143 -11.71 -9.04 -3.38
CA ASN A 143 -12.34 -10.36 -3.22
C ASN A 143 -11.28 -11.47 -3.13
N TYR A 144 -11.72 -12.70 -2.86
CA TYR A 144 -10.84 -13.86 -2.72
C TYR A 144 -9.86 -14.04 -3.89
N GLU A 145 -10.35 -13.96 -5.12
CA GLU A 145 -9.53 -14.20 -6.31
C GLU A 145 -8.48 -13.10 -6.51
N GLN A 146 -8.88 -11.84 -6.36
CA GLN A 146 -7.98 -10.69 -6.41
C GLN A 146 -6.92 -10.77 -5.30
N ALA A 147 -7.31 -11.14 -4.08
CA ALA A 147 -6.39 -11.31 -2.96
C ALA A 147 -5.37 -12.43 -3.23
N MET A 148 -5.80 -13.56 -3.81
CA MET A 148 -4.91 -14.64 -4.21
C MET A 148 -3.94 -14.20 -5.31
N GLU A 149 -4.42 -13.43 -6.29
CA GLU A 149 -3.58 -12.90 -7.36
C GLU A 149 -2.49 -11.97 -6.81
N VAL A 150 -2.82 -11.08 -5.87
CA VAL A 150 -1.83 -10.23 -5.17
C VAL A 150 -0.81 -11.09 -4.42
N ALA A 151 -1.26 -12.12 -3.69
CA ALA A 151 -0.36 -13.02 -2.96
C ALA A 151 0.64 -13.72 -3.90
N MET A 152 0.19 -14.21 -5.06
CA MET A 152 1.07 -14.82 -6.05
C MET A 152 2.06 -13.82 -6.66
N ARG A 153 1.63 -12.57 -6.90
CA ARG A 153 2.51 -11.50 -7.38
C ARG A 153 3.58 -11.09 -6.36
N ILE A 154 3.25 -11.14 -5.07
CA ILE A 154 4.22 -10.94 -3.97
C ILE A 154 5.22 -12.10 -3.93
N ALA A 155 4.72 -13.34 -3.95
CA ALA A 155 5.57 -14.53 -3.91
C ALA A 155 6.52 -14.65 -5.12
N GLY A 156 6.09 -14.13 -6.28
CA GLY A 156 6.91 -14.06 -7.49
C GLY A 156 7.93 -12.92 -7.52
N GLN A 157 7.98 -12.04 -6.50
CA GLN A 157 9.02 -11.01 -6.46
C GLN A 157 10.40 -11.66 -6.27
N PRO A 158 11.44 -11.18 -6.97
CA PRO A 158 12.79 -11.69 -6.76
C PRO A 158 13.19 -11.51 -5.29
N ASN A 159 13.64 -12.59 -4.65
CA ASN A 159 14.18 -12.50 -3.30
C ASN A 159 15.41 -11.59 -3.31
N GLY A 160 15.29 -10.41 -2.71
CA GLY A 160 16.41 -9.50 -2.48
C GLY A 160 17.35 -10.09 -1.42
N ARG A 161 18.30 -10.91 -1.87
CA ARG A 161 19.58 -11.14 -1.20
C ARG A 161 20.69 -10.95 -2.21
#